data_AF-A0A1V4TBG6-F1
#
_entry.id   AF-A0A1V4TBG6-F1
#
_cell.length_a   1.000
_cell.length_b   1.000
_cell.length_c   1.000
_cell.angle_alpha   90.00
_cell.angle_beta   90.00
_cell.angle_gamma   90.00
#
_symmetry.space_group_name_H-M   'P 1'
#
loop_
_entity.id
_entity.type
_entity.pdbx_description
1 polymer ?
#
loop_
_entity_poly.entity_id
_entity_poly.type
_entity_poly.pdbx_seq_one_letter_code
_entity_poly.pdbx_strand_id
1 'polypeptide(L)'
;MLKTAQKRGLATNLPEMFRLDLSIQEDIWKTIALKIKDQKNVLLDLHGVDCFKEGYLISLPFEIMNPDLIIIIESDYEDIIKRRLTDSSKKRFKDRQSSLNEHVKMLRFAMINISACLGCNLAILDNSDFETCLKELKQILN
;
A
#
# COMPACT_ATOMS: atom_id res chain seq x y z
N MET A 1 6.80 -7.87 5.53
CA MET A 1 7.02 -9.14 4.78
C MET A 1 8.44 -9.69 4.88
N LEU A 2 9.49 -8.92 4.55
CA LEU A 2 10.88 -9.43 4.48
C LEU A 2 11.36 -10.20 5.73
N LYS A 3 11.13 -9.68 6.94
CA LYS A 3 11.53 -10.38 8.18
C LYS A 3 10.92 -11.79 8.29
N THR A 4 9.69 -11.98 7.82
CA THR A 4 9.04 -13.29 7.80
C THR A 4 9.64 -14.20 6.72
N ALA A 5 9.94 -13.65 5.54
CA ALA A 5 10.63 -14.38 4.47
C ALA A 5 12.02 -14.85 4.91
N GLN A 6 12.80 -13.99 5.57
CA GLN A 6 14.11 -14.32 6.15
C GLN A 6 14.03 -15.43 7.19
N LYS A 7 13.06 -15.34 8.12
CA LYS A 7 12.82 -16.40 9.13
C LYS A 7 12.45 -17.76 8.52
N ARG A 8 11.88 -17.76 7.32
CA ARG A 8 11.50 -18.96 6.57
C ARG A 8 12.58 -19.41 5.57
N GLY A 9 13.70 -18.70 5.48
CA GLY A 9 14.75 -18.98 4.50
C GLY A 9 14.34 -18.75 3.04
N LEU A 10 13.30 -17.95 2.80
CA LEU A 10 12.74 -17.72 1.46
C LEU A 10 13.38 -16.54 0.73
N ALA A 11 13.87 -15.54 1.46
CA ALA A 11 14.56 -14.40 0.88
C ALA A 11 15.46 -13.70 1.90
N THR A 12 16.55 -13.11 1.44
CA THR A 12 17.50 -12.33 2.24
C THR A 12 17.27 -10.82 2.13
N ASN A 13 16.69 -10.37 1.01
CA ASN A 13 16.46 -8.95 0.70
C ASN A 13 15.10 -8.73 0.00
N LEU A 14 14.65 -7.47 -0.08
CA LEU A 14 13.36 -7.11 -0.71
C LEU A 14 13.27 -7.55 -2.18
N PRO A 15 14.26 -7.28 -3.06
CA PRO A 15 14.22 -7.74 -4.45
C PRO A 15 14.02 -9.25 -4.61
N GLU A 16 14.69 -10.06 -3.79
CA GLU A 16 14.54 -11.50 -3.78
C GLU A 16 13.13 -11.92 -3.32
N MET A 17 12.61 -11.28 -2.26
CA MET A 17 11.26 -11.55 -1.76
C MET A 17 10.18 -11.26 -2.81
N PHE A 18 10.30 -10.17 -3.57
CA PHE A 18 9.34 -9.82 -4.62
C PHE A 18 9.46 -10.68 -5.90
N ARG A 19 10.49 -11.53 -6.02
CA ARG A 19 10.63 -12.53 -7.09
C ARG A 19 10.02 -13.88 -6.74
N LEU A 20 9.62 -14.09 -5.49
CA LEU A 20 8.92 -15.30 -5.08
C LEU A 20 7.59 -15.43 -5.82
N ASP A 21 7.10 -16.66 -5.98
CA ASP A 21 5.78 -16.88 -6.55
C ASP A 21 4.71 -16.09 -5.78
N LEU A 22 3.71 -15.57 -6.50
CA LEU A 22 2.65 -14.76 -5.91
C LEU A 22 1.97 -15.49 -4.75
N SER A 23 1.74 -16.81 -4.86
CA SER A 23 1.18 -17.63 -3.78
C SER A 23 2.06 -17.69 -2.53
N ILE A 24 3.38 -17.64 -2.66
CA ILE A 24 4.31 -17.60 -1.53
C ILE A 24 4.30 -16.22 -0.88
N GLN A 25 4.30 -15.16 -1.69
CA GLN A 25 4.10 -13.79 -1.19
C GLN A 25 2.74 -13.70 -0.46
N GLU A 26 1.73 -14.37 -1.03
CA GLU A 26 0.36 -14.49 -0.51
C GLU A 26 0.27 -15.35 0.78
N ASP A 27 1.21 -16.22 1.05
CA ASP A 27 1.25 -16.91 2.35
C ASP A 27 1.92 -16.03 3.41
N ILE A 28 2.99 -15.33 3.02
CA ILE A 28 3.77 -14.45 3.91
C ILE A 28 2.93 -13.28 4.44
N TRP A 29 2.23 -12.56 3.57
CA TRP A 29 1.38 -11.42 3.96
C TRP A 29 0.20 -11.87 4.87
N LYS A 30 -0.50 -12.98 4.60
CA LYS A 30 -1.61 -13.56 5.37
C LYS A 30 -1.14 -14.00 6.75
N THR A 31 0.04 -14.63 6.81
CA THR A 31 0.66 -14.98 8.10
C THR A 31 0.94 -13.74 8.95
N ILE A 32 1.37 -12.63 8.33
CA ILE A 32 1.62 -11.38 9.06
C ILE A 32 0.28 -10.77 9.52
N ALA A 33 -0.72 -10.73 8.64
CA ALA A 33 -2.06 -10.26 8.95
C ALA A 33 -2.65 -10.99 10.16
N LEU A 34 -2.59 -12.33 10.17
CA LEU A 34 -3.05 -13.16 11.29
C LEU A 34 -2.33 -12.89 12.60
N LYS A 35 -1.06 -12.45 12.56
CA LYS A 35 -0.28 -12.12 13.76
C LYS A 35 -0.63 -10.75 14.33
N ILE A 36 -1.05 -9.80 13.50
CA ILE A 36 -1.31 -8.42 13.90
C ILE A 36 -2.81 -8.12 14.04
N LYS A 37 -3.70 -9.02 13.60
CA LYS A 37 -5.16 -8.78 13.57
C LYS A 37 -5.77 -8.35 14.91
N ASP A 38 -5.21 -8.84 16.03
CA ASP A 38 -5.72 -8.56 17.38
C ASP A 38 -4.93 -7.43 18.08
N GLN A 39 -3.93 -6.85 17.41
CA GLN A 39 -3.17 -5.72 17.94
C GLN A 39 -3.98 -4.43 17.83
N LYS A 40 -3.88 -3.58 18.85
CA LYS A 40 -4.51 -2.25 18.87
C LYS A 40 -3.51 -1.20 18.42
N ASN A 41 -4.03 -0.10 17.87
CA ASN A 41 -3.24 1.08 17.46
C ASN A 41 -2.12 0.73 16.46
N VAL A 42 -2.46 -0.03 15.42
CA VAL A 42 -1.53 -0.43 14.36
C VAL A 42 -1.71 0.46 13.16
N LEU A 43 -0.62 1.11 12.72
CA LEU A 43 -0.55 1.72 11.40
C LEU A 43 0.04 0.72 10.43
N LEU A 44 -0.73 0.35 9.40
CA LEU A 44 -0.31 -0.60 8.38
C LEU A 44 -0.03 0.13 7.06
N ASP A 45 1.25 0.23 6.71
CA ASP A 45 1.69 0.78 5.43
C ASP A 45 1.56 -0.28 4.33
N LEU A 46 0.69 -0.02 3.36
CA LEU A 46 0.39 -0.87 2.21
C LEU A 46 0.39 -0.05 0.92
N HIS A 47 0.66 -0.70 -0.20
CA HIS A 47 0.45 -0.09 -1.52
C HIS A 47 -1.03 0.10 -1.86
N GLY A 48 -1.93 -0.63 -1.20
CA GLY A 48 -3.36 -0.68 -1.47
C GLY A 48 -3.68 -1.51 -2.71
N VAL A 49 -3.17 -1.09 -3.87
CA VAL A 49 -3.28 -1.80 -5.15
C VAL A 49 -1.91 -1.89 -5.81
N ASP A 50 -1.53 -3.06 -6.29
CA ASP A 50 -0.32 -3.29 -7.08
C ASP A 50 -0.70 -3.69 -8.52
N CYS A 51 0.07 -3.21 -9.49
CA CYS A 51 -0.15 -3.51 -10.91
C CYS A 51 0.85 -4.57 -11.39
N PHE A 52 0.34 -5.67 -11.90
CA PHE A 52 1.09 -6.78 -12.50
C PHE A 52 0.71 -6.94 -13.97
N LYS A 53 1.47 -7.76 -14.71
CA LYS A 53 1.18 -8.02 -16.13
C LYS A 53 -0.22 -8.64 -16.32
N GLU A 54 -0.67 -9.41 -15.34
CA GLU A 54 -1.93 -10.15 -15.34
C GLU A 54 -3.13 -9.33 -14.83
N GLY A 55 -2.91 -8.14 -14.23
CA GLY A 55 -3.97 -7.29 -13.70
C GLY A 55 -3.58 -6.56 -12.40
N TYR A 56 -4.58 -6.24 -11.57
CA TYR A 56 -4.40 -5.55 -10.29
C TYR A 56 -4.53 -6.50 -9.11
N LEU A 57 -3.61 -6.39 -8.15
CA LEU A 57 -3.66 -7.10 -6.87
C LEU A 57 -4.02 -6.12 -5.77
N ILE A 58 -5.01 -6.46 -4.94
CA ILE A 58 -5.35 -5.70 -3.75
C ILE A 58 -4.50 -6.20 -2.58
N SER A 59 -3.71 -5.32 -1.99
CA SER A 59 -2.73 -5.66 -0.94
C SER A 59 -3.32 -5.78 0.47
N LEU A 60 -4.52 -5.23 0.70
CA LEU A 60 -5.20 -5.33 1.99
C LEU A 60 -5.83 -6.73 2.13
N PRO A 61 -5.46 -7.51 3.16
CA PRO A 61 -6.05 -8.81 3.44
C PRO A 61 -7.40 -8.62 4.17
N PHE A 62 -8.38 -8.06 3.47
CA PHE A 62 -9.69 -7.66 4.02
C PHE A 62 -10.50 -8.83 4.60
N GLU A 63 -10.18 -10.08 4.23
CA GLU A 63 -10.76 -11.29 4.81
C GLU A 63 -10.26 -11.57 6.24
N ILE A 64 -9.10 -11.01 6.62
CA ILE A 64 -8.42 -11.29 7.88
C ILE A 64 -8.43 -10.06 8.79
N MET A 65 -8.29 -8.87 8.22
CA MET A 65 -8.21 -7.62 8.97
C MET A 65 -9.39 -6.72 8.63
N ASN A 66 -10.01 -6.20 9.69
CA ASN A 66 -11.04 -5.18 9.60
C ASN A 66 -10.46 -3.85 10.12
N PRO A 67 -9.96 -2.95 9.25
CA PRO A 67 -9.41 -1.67 9.70
C PRO A 67 -10.52 -0.77 10.24
N ASP A 68 -10.23 0.06 11.24
CA ASP A 68 -11.17 1.12 11.68
C ASP A 68 -11.22 2.28 10.66
N LEU A 69 -10.09 2.50 9.98
CA LEU A 69 -9.86 3.61 9.07
C LEU A 69 -8.90 3.20 7.95
N ILE A 70 -9.28 3.53 6.71
CA ILE A 70 -8.40 3.49 5.55
C ILE A 70 -7.99 4.92 5.20
N ILE A 71 -6.69 5.16 5.02
CA ILE A 71 -6.16 6.48 4.62
C ILE A 71 -5.48 6.33 3.27
N ILE A 72 -5.94 7.09 2.27
CA ILE A 72 -5.27 7.21 0.98
C ILE A 72 -4.48 8.50 0.98
N ILE A 73 -3.16 8.41 0.76
CA ILE A 73 -2.31 9.59 0.58
C ILE A 73 -2.08 9.76 -0.92
N GLU A 74 -2.53 10.88 -1.47
CA GLU A 74 -2.43 11.21 -2.89
C GLU A 74 -1.68 12.53 -3.08
N SER A 75 -1.32 12.84 -4.31
CA SER A 75 -0.73 14.12 -4.70
C SER A 75 -0.89 14.27 -6.22
N ASP A 76 -0.69 15.48 -6.73
CA ASP A 76 -0.71 15.72 -8.17
C ASP A 76 0.27 14.81 -8.92
N TYR A 77 -0.15 14.40 -10.11
CA TYR A 77 0.60 13.45 -10.93
C TYR A 77 2.01 13.96 -11.26
N GLU A 78 2.12 15.26 -11.58
CA GLU A 78 3.38 15.93 -11.90
C GLU A 78 4.36 15.84 -10.73
N ASP A 79 3.86 16.04 -9.52
CA ASP A 79 4.62 15.95 -8.28
C ASP A 79 5.08 14.53 -8.00
N ILE A 80 4.21 13.54 -8.18
CA ILE A 80 4.57 12.12 -8.04
C ILE A 80 5.69 11.77 -9.02
N ILE A 81 5.59 12.16 -10.29
CA ILE A 81 6.63 11.91 -11.29
C ILE A 81 7.93 12.60 -10.93
N LYS A 82 7.89 13.89 -10.56
CA LYS A 82 9.07 14.66 -10.16
C LYS A 82 9.78 13.97 -9.00
N ARG A 83 9.05 13.61 -7.93
CA ARG A 83 9.58 12.87 -6.77
C ARG A 83 10.22 11.54 -7.18
N ARG A 84 9.57 10.78 -8.08
CA ARG A 84 10.09 9.51 -8.60
C ARG A 84 11.39 9.67 -9.40
N LEU A 85 11.51 10.73 -10.21
CA LEU A 85 12.70 11.02 -11.00
C LEU A 85 13.89 11.46 -10.14
N THR A 86 13.62 12.15 -9.04
CA THR A 86 14.66 12.63 -8.09
C THR A 86 15.08 11.58 -7.06
N ASP A 87 14.28 10.53 -6.85
CA ASP A 87 14.54 9.47 -5.86
C ASP A 87 15.56 8.45 -6.40
N SER A 88 16.84 8.70 -6.13
CA SER A 88 17.94 7.80 -6.51
C SER A 88 18.02 6.50 -5.70
N SER A 89 17.27 6.41 -4.58
CA SER A 89 17.28 5.25 -3.69
C SER A 89 16.49 4.06 -4.24
N LYS A 90 15.58 4.31 -5.20
CA LYS A 90 14.70 3.29 -5.77
C LYS A 90 14.85 3.21 -7.29
N LYS A 91 15.09 2.00 -7.79
CA LYS A 91 14.94 1.71 -9.22
C LYS A 91 13.46 1.53 -9.53
N ARG A 92 12.82 2.57 -10.06
CA ARG A 92 11.43 2.50 -10.53
C ARG A 92 11.43 2.29 -12.04
N PHE A 93 10.58 1.41 -12.55
CA PHE A 93 10.34 1.33 -13.98
C PHE A 93 9.74 2.65 -14.47
N LYS A 94 10.08 3.06 -15.69
CA LYS A 94 9.45 4.23 -16.32
C LYS A 94 7.99 3.91 -16.60
N ASP A 95 7.11 4.20 -15.65
CA ASP A 95 5.68 4.18 -15.87
C ASP A 95 5.31 5.29 -16.87
N ARG A 96 4.40 4.99 -17.78
CA ARG A 96 3.76 6.03 -18.61
C ARG A 96 2.80 6.83 -17.74
N GLN A 97 2.70 8.14 -17.99
CA GLN A 97 1.74 9.04 -17.29
C GLN A 97 0.32 8.48 -17.23
N SER A 98 -0.16 7.88 -18.33
CA SER A 98 -1.47 7.25 -18.40
C SER A 98 -1.65 6.10 -17.39
N SER A 99 -0.59 5.31 -17.18
CA SER A 99 -0.59 4.17 -16.25
C SER A 99 -0.63 4.62 -14.80
N LEU A 100 0.02 5.73 -14.46
CA LEU A 100 -0.02 6.28 -13.09
C LEU A 100 -1.42 6.84 -12.75
N ASN A 101 -2.05 7.56 -13.67
CA ASN A 101 -3.41 8.07 -13.47
C ASN A 101 -4.43 6.93 -13.28
N GLU A 102 -4.33 5.89 -14.12
CA GLU A 102 -5.14 4.69 -13.98
C GLU A 102 -4.90 3.99 -12.64
N HIS A 103 -3.65 3.84 -12.22
CA HIS A 103 -3.31 3.22 -10.95
C HIS A 103 -3.89 3.97 -9.75
N VAL A 104 -3.78 5.31 -9.70
CA VAL A 104 -4.37 6.12 -8.63
C VAL A 104 -5.91 5.97 -8.60
N LYS A 105 -6.56 5.97 -9.76
CA LYS A 105 -8.01 5.73 -9.84
C LYS A 105 -8.40 4.35 -9.33
N MET A 106 -7.67 3.31 -9.74
CA MET A 106 -7.90 1.94 -9.31
C MET A 106 -7.70 1.77 -7.80
N LEU A 107 -6.66 2.40 -7.24
CA LEU A 107 -6.45 2.45 -5.79
C LEU A 107 -7.66 3.06 -5.08
N ARG A 108 -8.12 4.23 -5.54
CA ARG A 108 -9.25 4.93 -4.92
C ARG A 108 -10.53 4.09 -4.98
N PHE A 109 -10.84 3.52 -6.14
CA PHE A 109 -12.02 2.67 -6.30
C PHE A 109 -11.95 1.43 -5.42
N ALA A 110 -10.81 0.74 -5.38
CA ALA A 110 -10.65 -0.45 -4.54
C ALA A 110 -10.84 -0.13 -3.06
N MET A 111 -10.18 0.93 -2.56
CA MET A 111 -10.25 1.29 -1.14
C MET A 111 -11.63 1.81 -0.72
N ILE A 112 -12.34 2.56 -1.58
CA ILE A 112 -13.73 2.95 -1.32
C ILE A 112 -14.64 1.74 -1.23
N ASN A 113 -14.52 0.78 -2.15
CA ASN A 113 -15.34 -0.44 -2.12
C ASN A 113 -15.06 -1.26 -0.86
N ILE A 114 -13.80 -1.44 -0.50
CA ILE A 114 -13.42 -2.15 0.73
C ILE A 114 -13.99 -1.43 1.95
N SER A 115 -13.84 -0.11 2.04
CA SER A 115 -14.38 0.68 3.15
C SER A 115 -15.89 0.52 3.28
N ALA A 116 -16.62 0.56 2.16
CA ALA A 116 -18.05 0.33 2.13
C ALA A 116 -18.42 -1.10 2.55
N CYS A 117 -17.69 -2.12 2.08
CA CYS A 117 -17.93 -3.52 2.41
C CYS A 117 -17.65 -3.85 3.88
N LEU A 118 -16.60 -3.24 4.45
CA LEU A 118 -16.17 -3.49 5.83
C LEU A 118 -16.84 -2.56 6.85
N GLY A 119 -17.48 -1.48 6.38
CA GLY A 119 -18.09 -0.46 7.24
C GLY A 119 -17.06 0.40 7.97
N CYS A 120 -15.84 0.53 7.42
CA CYS A 120 -14.79 1.35 8.02
C CYS A 120 -14.75 2.76 7.44
N ASN A 121 -14.20 3.71 8.19
CA ASN A 121 -14.02 5.06 7.67
C ASN A 121 -12.96 5.10 6.57
N LEU A 122 -13.06 6.09 5.69
CA LEU A 122 -12.05 6.36 4.66
C LEU A 122 -11.73 7.86 4.62
N ALA A 123 -10.44 8.18 4.64
CA ALA A 123 -9.92 9.53 4.47
C ALA A 123 -9.00 9.58 3.24
N ILE A 124 -9.05 10.69 2.51
CA ILE A 124 -8.13 10.97 1.41
C ILE A 124 -7.38 12.25 1.78
N LEU A 125 -6.05 12.17 1.80
CA LEU A 125 -5.15 13.27 2.16
C LEU A 125 -4.33 13.70 0.94
N ASP A 126 -4.27 15.00 0.71
CA ASP A 126 -3.44 15.59 -0.33
C ASP A 126 -2.04 15.93 0.22
N ASN A 127 -1.04 15.30 -0.37
CA ASN A 127 0.38 15.46 -0.05
C ASN A 127 1.10 16.32 -1.09
N SER A 128 0.43 17.35 -1.60
CA SER A 128 1.07 18.43 -2.36
C SER A 128 1.94 19.32 -1.46
N ASP A 129 1.53 19.51 -0.20
CA ASP A 129 2.35 20.12 0.86
C ASP A 129 2.55 19.14 2.04
N PHE A 130 3.81 18.83 2.35
CA PHE A 130 4.14 17.81 3.34
C PHE A 130 3.67 18.17 4.77
N GLU A 131 3.88 19.42 5.19
CA GLU A 131 3.56 19.84 6.56
C GLU A 131 2.05 19.88 6.80
N THR A 132 1.29 20.31 5.80
CA THR A 132 -0.17 20.31 5.80
C THR A 132 -0.70 18.87 5.87
N CYS A 133 -0.24 17.99 4.98
CA CYS A 133 -0.63 16.58 4.98
C CYS A 133 -0.27 15.89 6.31
N LEU A 134 0.91 16.17 6.86
CA LEU A 134 1.35 15.62 8.14
C LEU A 134 0.46 16.08 9.31
N LYS A 135 0.06 17.35 9.30
CA LYS A 135 -0.84 17.90 10.31
C LYS A 135 -2.22 17.23 10.25
N GLU A 136 -2.78 17.06 9.07
CA GLU A 136 -4.07 16.38 8.87
C GLU A 136 -4.00 14.90 9.28
N LEU A 137 -2.94 14.19 8.86
CA LEU A 137 -2.73 12.80 9.26
C LEU A 137 -2.68 12.65 10.79
N LYS A 138 -1.96 13.54 11.49
CA LYS A 138 -1.91 13.54 12.96
C LYS A 138 -3.28 13.81 13.59
N GLN A 139 -4.10 14.69 13.01
CA GLN A 139 -5.44 14.98 13.52
C GLN A 139 -6.37 13.79 13.38
N ILE A 140 -6.23 13.02 12.31
CA ILE A 140 -7.06 11.83 12.04
C ILE A 140 -6.66 10.65 12.93
N LEU A 141 -5.38 10.53 13.29
CA LEU A 141 -4.87 9.43 14.11
C LEU A 141 -4.99 9.69 15.63
N ASN A 142 -5.36 10.90 16.06
CA ASN A 142 -5.55 11.28 17.46
C ASN A 142 -7.01 11.13 17.90
#